data_AF-A0A2A7MP53-F1
#
_entry.id   AF-A0A2A7MP53-F1
#
_cell.length_a   1.000
_cell.length_b   1.000
_cell.length_c   1.000
_cell.angle_alpha   90.00
_cell.angle_beta   90.00
_cell.angle_gamma   90.00
#
_symmetry.space_group_name_H-M   'P 1'
#
loop_
_entity.id
_entity.type
_entity.pdbx_description
1 polymer ?
#
loop_
_entity_poly.entity_id
_entity_poly.type
_entity_poly.pdbx_seq_one_letter_code
_entity_poly.pdbx_strand_id
1 'polypeptide(L)'
;MARLPIPGKDSGTWGDVLNDYLSQAHKADGNLKDNSVTANVLAPNSVTNSAIASDAVTAASIADGSITEALLSSGVQTKLNAAGSGNVADDTILTAKLQDDAVTNDKIADGTIAEAKLATAVQTKLNQPAPTWSTLSGKPPQLCFVPVVDRYERRPAHHMVVKLLRVIAGVVPYLIGPEGAPAGDGGRIGY
;
A
#
# COMPACT_ATOMS: atom_id res chain seq x y z
N MET A 1 -74.44 21.10 -20.26
CA MET A 1 -73.01 20.84 -19.96
C MET A 1 -72.61 19.60 -20.73
N ALA A 2 -71.56 19.67 -21.56
CA ALA A 2 -71.08 18.50 -22.26
C ALA A 2 -70.54 17.50 -21.22
N ARG A 3 -71.10 16.30 -21.19
CA ARG A 3 -70.59 15.21 -20.37
C ARG A 3 -69.48 14.55 -21.17
N LEU A 4 -68.37 14.16 -20.52
CA LEU A 4 -67.36 13.34 -21.18
C LEU A 4 -68.04 12.05 -21.71
N PRO A 5 -67.76 11.63 -22.95
CA PRO A 5 -68.21 10.35 -23.45
C PRO A 5 -67.72 9.22 -22.54
N ILE A 6 -68.62 8.34 -22.12
CA ILE A 6 -68.29 7.17 -21.30
C ILE A 6 -68.62 5.94 -22.14
N PRO A 7 -67.70 4.98 -22.32
CA PRO A 7 -67.96 3.77 -23.10
C PRO A 7 -69.24 3.07 -22.62
N GLY A 8 -70.16 2.81 -23.56
CA GLY A 8 -71.41 2.09 -23.32
C GLY A 8 -72.56 2.92 -22.76
N LYS A 9 -72.46 4.26 -22.76
CA LYS A 9 -73.52 5.15 -22.23
C LYS A 9 -74.38 5.84 -23.29
N ASP A 10 -73.93 5.91 -24.54
CA ASP A 10 -74.66 6.58 -25.62
C ASP A 10 -75.44 5.58 -26.47
N SER A 11 -76.61 5.97 -26.98
CA SER A 11 -77.54 5.09 -27.73
C SER A 11 -77.81 5.57 -29.16
N GLY A 12 -78.22 4.65 -30.04
CA GLY A 12 -78.49 4.93 -31.46
C GLY A 12 -77.22 4.82 -32.31
N THR A 13 -77.35 4.92 -33.64
CA THR A 13 -76.26 4.59 -34.58
C THR A 13 -74.93 5.29 -34.27
N TRP A 14 -74.96 6.59 -33.94
CA TRP A 14 -73.76 7.34 -33.59
C TRP A 14 -73.24 7.02 -32.18
N GLY A 15 -74.13 6.68 -31.25
CA GLY A 15 -73.76 6.21 -29.92
C GLY A 15 -73.03 4.87 -29.99
N ASP A 16 -73.51 3.95 -30.82
CA ASP A 16 -72.89 2.64 -31.01
C ASP A 16 -71.49 2.76 -31.62
N VAL A 17 -71.32 3.58 -32.67
CA VAL A 17 -70.00 3.86 -33.28
C VAL A 17 -69.04 4.53 -32.30
N LEU A 18 -69.52 5.51 -31.52
CA LEU A 18 -68.72 6.18 -30.50
C LEU A 18 -68.29 5.19 -29.41
N ASN A 19 -69.20 4.35 -28.94
CA ASN A 19 -68.92 3.32 -27.94
C ASN A 19 -67.88 2.32 -28.46
N ASP A 20 -68.00 1.87 -29.71
CA ASP A 20 -67.05 0.95 -30.35
C ASP A 20 -65.65 1.57 -30.42
N TYR A 21 -65.55 2.83 -30.86
CA TYR A 21 -64.28 3.56 -30.88
C TYR A 21 -63.65 3.73 -29.49
N LEU A 22 -64.42 4.23 -28.51
CA LEU A 22 -63.90 4.44 -27.15
C LEU A 22 -63.50 3.12 -26.47
N SER A 23 -64.21 2.04 -26.79
CA SER A 23 -63.90 0.70 -26.28
C SER A 23 -62.54 0.19 -26.70
N GLN A 24 -61.87 0.80 -27.69
CA GLN A 24 -60.50 0.41 -28.07
C GLN A 24 -59.50 0.72 -26.94
N ALA A 25 -59.62 1.90 -26.33
CA ALA A 25 -58.66 2.41 -25.33
C ALA A 25 -59.19 2.46 -23.89
N HIS A 26 -60.51 2.47 -23.69
CA HIS A 26 -61.12 2.64 -22.37
C HIS A 26 -61.84 1.39 -21.88
N LYS A 27 -61.94 1.25 -20.55
CA LYS A 27 -62.80 0.34 -19.81
C LYS A 27 -64.21 0.94 -19.69
N ALA A 28 -65.20 0.14 -19.30
CA ALA A 28 -66.60 0.58 -19.18
C ALA A 28 -66.83 1.68 -18.11
N ASP A 29 -65.90 1.85 -17.17
CA ASP A 29 -65.91 2.90 -16.16
C ASP A 29 -65.34 4.24 -16.67
N GLY A 30 -64.86 4.28 -17.93
CA GLY A 30 -64.23 5.45 -18.54
C GLY A 30 -62.75 5.60 -18.24
N ASN A 31 -62.13 4.67 -17.51
CA ASN A 31 -60.67 4.65 -17.31
C ASN A 31 -59.95 4.01 -18.50
N LEU A 32 -58.65 4.30 -18.64
CA LEU A 32 -57.82 3.62 -19.64
C LEU A 32 -57.71 2.12 -19.34
N LYS A 33 -57.59 1.32 -20.40
CA LYS A 33 -57.24 -0.09 -20.29
C LYS A 33 -55.83 -0.27 -19.73
N ASP A 34 -55.61 -1.43 -19.11
CA ASP A 34 -54.29 -1.80 -18.61
C ASP A 34 -53.30 -1.86 -19.78
N ASN A 35 -52.07 -1.41 -19.55
CA ASN A 35 -51.00 -1.35 -20.55
C ASN A 35 -51.31 -0.46 -21.78
N SER A 36 -52.37 0.36 -21.76
CA SER A 36 -52.68 1.28 -22.86
C SER A 36 -51.68 2.43 -22.98
N VAL A 37 -50.97 2.76 -21.90
CA VAL A 37 -49.88 3.75 -21.90
C VAL A 37 -48.55 3.01 -21.96
N THR A 38 -47.98 2.93 -23.16
CA THR A 38 -46.67 2.33 -23.42
C THR A 38 -45.58 3.39 -23.55
N ALA A 39 -44.31 2.97 -23.59
CA ALA A 39 -43.20 3.90 -23.73
C ALA A 39 -43.30 4.81 -24.97
N ASN A 40 -43.83 4.30 -26.10
CA ASN A 40 -43.92 5.05 -27.35
C ASN A 40 -44.96 6.18 -27.33
N VAL A 41 -45.93 6.15 -26.41
CA VAL A 41 -46.93 7.22 -26.28
C VAL A 41 -46.50 8.30 -25.28
N LEU A 42 -45.43 8.07 -24.52
CA LEU A 42 -44.88 9.05 -23.58
C LEU A 42 -43.82 9.91 -24.28
N ALA A 43 -44.07 11.22 -24.36
CA ALA A 43 -43.07 12.16 -24.85
C ALA A 43 -41.87 12.21 -23.88
N PRO A 44 -40.65 12.49 -24.39
CA PRO A 44 -39.49 12.68 -23.53
C PRO A 44 -39.76 13.71 -22.43
N ASN A 45 -39.34 13.42 -21.20
CA ASN A 45 -39.50 14.27 -20.02
C ASN A 45 -40.96 14.60 -19.61
N SER A 46 -41.96 13.90 -20.16
CA SER A 46 -43.38 14.12 -19.81
C SER A 46 -43.73 13.65 -18.39
N VAL A 47 -43.00 12.67 -17.86
CA VAL A 47 -43.13 12.20 -16.48
C VAL A 47 -42.14 12.97 -15.61
N THR A 48 -42.65 13.83 -14.74
CA THR A 48 -41.85 14.64 -13.81
C THR A 48 -41.91 14.06 -12.39
N ASN A 49 -41.02 14.51 -11.50
CA ASN A 49 -41.00 14.06 -10.11
C ASN A 49 -42.36 14.26 -9.39
N SER A 50 -43.10 15.33 -9.72
CA SER A 50 -44.42 15.61 -9.15
C SER A 50 -45.49 14.58 -9.58
N ALA A 51 -45.30 13.96 -10.75
CA ALA A 51 -46.21 12.94 -11.27
C ALA A 51 -45.95 11.54 -10.67
N ILE A 52 -44.83 11.35 -9.96
CA ILE A 52 -44.46 10.08 -9.33
C ILE A 52 -44.82 10.17 -7.85
N ALA A 53 -45.79 9.35 -7.41
CA ALA A 53 -46.16 9.28 -6.01
C ALA A 53 -45.02 8.73 -5.14
N SER A 54 -45.05 9.04 -3.84
CA SER A 54 -44.13 8.41 -2.87
C SER A 54 -44.22 6.90 -2.98
N ASP A 55 -43.07 6.24 -2.95
CA ASP A 55 -42.94 4.78 -2.96
C ASP A 55 -43.48 4.09 -4.24
N ALA A 56 -43.81 4.85 -5.29
CA ALA A 56 -44.27 4.30 -6.57
C ALA A 56 -43.18 3.52 -7.31
N VAL A 57 -41.90 3.87 -7.10
CA VAL A 57 -40.75 3.14 -7.65
C VAL A 57 -40.11 2.33 -6.53
N THR A 58 -40.36 1.03 -6.54
CA THR A 58 -39.83 0.09 -5.54
C THR A 58 -38.62 -0.67 -6.09
N ALA A 59 -37.89 -1.39 -5.23
CA ALA A 59 -36.79 -2.25 -5.67
C ALA A 59 -37.23 -3.28 -6.73
N ALA A 60 -38.44 -3.83 -6.60
CA ALA A 60 -38.98 -4.77 -7.58
C ALA A 60 -39.31 -4.13 -8.95
N SER A 61 -39.47 -2.80 -8.98
CA SER A 61 -39.71 -2.03 -10.21
C SER A 61 -38.42 -1.70 -10.96
N ILE A 62 -37.25 -1.86 -10.32
CA ILE A 62 -35.94 -1.52 -10.88
C ILE A 62 -35.27 -2.81 -11.35
N ALA A 63 -34.89 -2.87 -12.62
CA ALA A 63 -34.18 -4.02 -13.15
C ALA A 63 -32.77 -4.12 -12.54
N ASP A 64 -32.35 -5.34 -12.19
CA ASP A 64 -31.02 -5.60 -11.65
C ASP A 64 -29.92 -5.08 -12.59
N GLY A 65 -28.94 -4.38 -12.02
CA GLY A 65 -27.82 -3.80 -12.77
C GLY A 65 -28.16 -2.56 -13.60
N SER A 66 -29.42 -2.10 -13.63
CA SER A 66 -29.79 -0.89 -14.39
C SER A 66 -29.27 0.42 -13.76
N ILE A 67 -29.03 0.43 -12.45
CA ILE A 67 -28.46 1.57 -11.73
C ILE A 67 -26.93 1.43 -11.70
N THR A 68 -26.27 2.13 -12.61
CA THR A 68 -24.80 2.20 -12.66
C THR A 68 -24.25 3.25 -11.69
N GLU A 69 -22.99 3.11 -11.27
CA GLU A 69 -22.31 4.03 -10.36
C GLU A 69 -22.38 5.50 -10.81
N ALA A 70 -22.30 5.75 -12.13
CA ALA A 70 -22.39 7.09 -12.72
C ALA A 70 -23.74 7.79 -12.48
N LEU A 71 -24.81 7.05 -12.16
CA LEU A 71 -26.13 7.59 -11.84
C LEU A 71 -26.27 7.94 -10.35
N LEU A 72 -25.36 7.44 -9.50
CA LEU A 72 -25.38 7.71 -8.07
C LEU A 72 -24.74 9.07 -7.78
N SER A 73 -25.21 9.74 -6.72
CA SER A 73 -24.54 10.96 -6.27
C SER A 73 -23.15 10.66 -5.71
N SER A 74 -22.24 11.63 -5.78
CA SER A 74 -20.87 11.48 -5.27
C SER A 74 -20.84 11.04 -3.80
N GLY A 75 -21.72 11.58 -2.96
CA GLY A 75 -21.82 11.19 -1.55
C GLY A 75 -22.23 9.72 -1.34
N VAL A 76 -23.03 9.14 -2.24
CA VAL A 76 -23.37 7.71 -2.21
C VAL A 76 -22.20 6.88 -2.73
N GLN A 77 -21.56 7.30 -3.82
CA GLN A 77 -20.38 6.64 -4.38
C GLN A 77 -19.25 6.54 -3.34
N THR A 78 -18.94 7.63 -2.62
CA THR A 78 -17.91 7.61 -1.56
C THR A 78 -18.23 6.58 -0.47
N LYS A 79 -19.49 6.49 -0.04
CA LYS A 79 -19.90 5.53 1.00
C LYS A 79 -19.79 4.08 0.52
N LEU A 80 -20.11 3.81 -0.74
CA LEU A 80 -20.03 2.47 -1.33
C LEU A 80 -18.58 2.06 -1.62
N ASN A 81 -17.78 2.97 -2.17
CA ASN A 81 -16.38 2.72 -2.54
C ASN A 81 -15.45 2.60 -1.33
N ALA A 82 -15.77 3.29 -0.23
CA ALA A 82 -15.09 3.06 1.05
C ALA A 82 -15.25 1.61 1.55
N ALA A 83 -16.32 0.92 1.14
CA ALA A 83 -16.56 -0.48 1.50
C ALA A 83 -15.96 -1.47 0.49
N GLY A 84 -15.85 -1.11 -0.80
CA GLY A 84 -15.49 -2.04 -1.87
C GLY A 84 -14.01 -2.03 -2.30
N SER A 85 -13.30 -0.91 -2.17
CA SER A 85 -12.01 -0.73 -2.88
C SER A 85 -10.77 -0.93 -2.01
N GLY A 86 -10.90 -1.37 -0.76
CA GLY A 86 -9.77 -1.40 0.18
C GLY A 86 -9.25 -0.01 0.57
N ASN A 87 -9.84 1.05 0.02
CA ASN A 87 -9.54 2.43 0.38
C ASN A 87 -10.27 2.75 1.68
N VAL A 88 -9.57 2.52 2.78
CA VAL A 88 -9.99 3.06 4.06
C VAL A 88 -9.87 4.58 3.99
N ALA A 89 -10.94 5.29 4.34
CA ALA A 89 -10.90 6.74 4.41
C ALA A 89 -9.80 7.20 5.39
N ASP A 90 -9.22 8.36 5.10
CA ASP A 90 -8.17 8.96 5.94
C ASP A 90 -8.60 8.99 7.42
N ASP A 91 -7.63 8.76 8.31
CA ASP A 91 -7.78 8.72 9.77
C ASP A 91 -8.84 7.74 10.31
N THR A 92 -9.35 6.82 9.48
CA THR A 92 -10.39 5.88 9.90
C THR A 92 -9.81 4.68 10.65
N ILE A 93 -8.58 4.24 10.34
CA ILE A 93 -7.88 3.20 11.12
C ILE A 93 -7.22 3.84 12.33
N LEU A 94 -8.00 3.93 13.41
CA LEU A 94 -7.50 4.31 14.73
C LEU A 94 -6.89 3.10 15.45
N THR A 95 -6.07 3.33 16.47
CA THR A 95 -5.47 2.27 17.30
C THR A 95 -6.50 1.30 17.84
N ALA A 96 -7.67 1.78 18.29
CA ALA A 96 -8.76 0.96 18.81
C ALA A 96 -9.40 0.01 17.76
N LYS A 97 -9.16 0.24 16.46
CA LYS A 97 -9.65 -0.64 15.39
C LYS A 97 -8.65 -1.73 15.00
N LEU A 98 -7.42 -1.65 15.50
CA LEU A 98 -6.42 -2.70 15.35
C LEU A 98 -6.44 -3.55 16.63
N GLN A 99 -6.71 -4.85 16.47
CA GLN A 99 -6.55 -5.81 17.56
C GLN A 99 -5.07 -5.92 17.95
N ASP A 100 -4.81 -6.36 19.18
CA ASP A 100 -3.46 -6.72 19.60
C ASP A 100 -2.89 -7.77 18.63
N ASP A 101 -1.61 -7.63 18.30
CA ASP A 101 -0.88 -8.48 17.34
C ASP A 101 -1.47 -8.52 15.90
N ALA A 102 -2.38 -7.60 15.56
CA ALA A 102 -2.98 -7.56 14.22
C ALA A 102 -1.97 -7.25 13.10
N VAL A 103 -0.88 -6.53 13.40
CA VAL A 103 0.19 -6.21 12.45
C VAL A 103 1.35 -7.17 12.67
N THR A 104 1.41 -8.22 11.85
CA THR A 104 2.47 -9.24 11.86
C THR A 104 3.60 -8.87 10.91
N ASN A 105 4.76 -9.54 11.01
CA ASN A 105 5.90 -9.29 10.12
C ASN A 105 5.52 -9.41 8.64
N ASP A 106 4.75 -10.44 8.26
CA ASP A 106 4.32 -10.63 6.87
C ASP A 106 3.41 -9.51 6.32
N LYS A 107 2.83 -8.68 7.20
CA LYS A 107 2.01 -7.51 6.83
C LYS A 107 2.85 -6.24 6.67
N ILE A 108 4.13 -6.27 7.04
CA ILE A 108 5.06 -5.15 6.92
C ILE A 108 6.06 -5.51 5.82
N ALA A 109 6.02 -4.77 4.71
CA ALA A 109 7.00 -4.97 3.65
C ALA A 109 8.39 -4.47 4.07
N ASP A 110 9.43 -5.16 3.60
CA ASP A 110 10.82 -4.83 3.91
C ASP A 110 11.17 -3.38 3.54
N GLY A 111 11.90 -2.70 4.45
CA GLY A 111 12.36 -1.33 4.24
C GLY A 111 11.28 -0.23 4.34
N THR A 112 10.02 -0.57 4.63
CA THR A 112 8.93 0.43 4.73
C THR A 112 8.93 1.22 6.04
N ILE A 113 9.47 0.66 7.12
CA ILE A 113 9.57 1.34 8.42
C ILE A 113 10.81 2.23 8.42
N ALA A 114 10.60 3.54 8.28
CA ALA A 114 11.67 4.53 8.41
C ALA A 114 12.20 4.60 9.85
N GLU A 115 13.50 4.88 10.01
CA GLU A 115 14.16 4.98 11.33
C GLU A 115 13.45 5.96 12.28
N ALA A 116 12.96 7.08 11.75
CA ALA A 116 12.19 8.09 12.50
C ALA A 116 10.88 7.55 13.12
N LYS A 117 10.39 6.38 12.71
CA LYS A 117 9.20 5.71 13.28
C LYS A 117 9.55 4.76 14.42
N LEU A 118 10.83 4.45 14.65
CA LEU A 118 11.28 3.64 15.78
C LEU A 118 11.42 4.50 17.04
N ALA A 119 11.19 3.89 18.21
CA ALA A 119 11.42 4.58 19.48
C ALA A 119 12.90 4.96 19.66
N THR A 120 13.18 6.13 20.23
CA THR A 120 14.54 6.66 20.43
C THR A 120 15.46 5.67 21.14
N ALA A 121 14.97 4.96 22.16
CA ALA A 121 15.75 3.95 22.87
C ALA A 121 16.23 2.79 21.98
N VAL A 122 15.47 2.42 20.94
CA VAL A 122 15.87 1.41 19.96
C VAL A 122 16.92 1.99 19.02
N GLN A 123 16.68 3.20 18.49
CA GLN A 123 17.65 3.90 17.63
C GLN A 123 19.01 4.06 18.32
N THR A 124 19.02 4.46 19.60
CA THR A 124 20.26 4.62 20.39
C THR A 124 21.02 3.31 20.49
N LYS A 125 20.36 2.15 20.55
CA LYS A 125 21.03 0.84 20.62
C LYS A 125 21.59 0.39 19.29
N LEU A 126 20.90 0.67 18.19
CA LEU A 126 21.36 0.34 16.84
C LEU A 126 22.52 1.22 16.39
N ASN A 127 22.50 2.51 16.80
CA ASN A 127 23.49 3.50 16.42
C ASN A 127 24.63 3.66 17.43
N GLN A 128 24.85 2.69 18.32
CA GLN A 128 25.99 2.77 19.23
C GLN A 128 27.30 2.59 18.46
N PRO A 129 28.30 3.46 18.69
CA PRO A 129 29.62 3.22 18.16
C PRO A 129 30.14 1.89 18.70
N ALA A 130 30.89 1.16 17.87
CA ALA A 130 31.48 -0.10 18.27
C ALA A 130 32.24 0.07 19.60
N PRO A 131 32.06 -0.82 20.59
CA PRO A 131 32.74 -0.69 21.86
C PRO A 131 34.25 -0.70 21.63
N THR A 132 34.95 0.23 22.26
CA THR A 132 36.41 0.25 22.25
C THR A 132 36.93 -0.84 23.19
N TRP A 133 38.14 -1.32 22.92
CA TRP A 133 38.82 -2.26 23.82
C TRP A 133 38.90 -1.79 25.28
N SER A 134 38.90 -0.46 25.50
CA SER A 134 38.92 0.14 26.83
C SER A 134 37.59 0.05 27.59
N THR A 135 36.48 -0.26 26.93
CA THR A 135 35.12 -0.30 27.51
C THR A 135 34.55 -1.71 27.69
N LEU A 136 35.26 -2.76 27.26
CA LEU A 136 34.87 -4.14 27.49
C LEU A 136 35.26 -4.58 28.93
N SER A 137 34.25 -4.72 29.79
CA SER A 137 34.41 -5.33 31.12
C SER A 137 34.73 -6.81 30.99
N GLY A 138 36.02 -7.14 31.10
CA GLY A 138 36.57 -8.47 30.85
C GLY A 138 37.84 -8.43 29.99
N LYS A 139 38.72 -7.44 30.22
CA LYS A 139 40.05 -7.39 29.60
C LYS A 139 40.67 -8.80 29.72
N PRO A 140 41.09 -9.46 28.62
CA PRO A 140 41.98 -10.60 28.79
C PRO A 140 43.17 -10.11 29.63
N PRO A 141 43.75 -10.97 30.48
CA PRO A 141 44.90 -10.56 31.29
C PRO A 141 45.88 -9.88 30.35
N GLN A 142 46.31 -8.67 30.75
CA GLN A 142 47.33 -7.89 30.05
C GLN A 142 48.35 -8.89 29.53
N LEU A 143 48.65 -8.91 28.23
CA LEU A 143 49.56 -9.90 27.63
C LEU A 143 50.85 -9.94 28.48
N CYS A 144 50.90 -10.88 29.43
CA CYS A 144 52.03 -11.02 30.33
C CYS A 144 53.09 -11.61 29.41
N PHE A 145 54.01 -10.77 28.92
CA PHE A 145 55.25 -11.25 28.35
C PHE A 145 56.02 -11.93 29.48
N VAL A 146 55.68 -13.18 29.75
CA VAL A 146 56.54 -14.10 30.48
C VAL A 146 57.70 -14.37 29.51
N PRO A 147 58.95 -14.00 29.85
CA PRO A 147 60.06 -14.41 29.02
C PRO A 147 60.22 -15.92 29.23
N VAL A 148 59.66 -16.72 28.32
CA VAL A 148 60.04 -18.12 28.17
C VAL A 148 61.46 -18.10 27.61
N VAL A 149 62.43 -18.06 28.53
CA VAL A 149 63.82 -18.39 28.24
C VAL A 149 63.85 -19.91 28.13
N ASP A 150 63.41 -20.47 27.01
CA ASP A 150 63.65 -21.89 26.76
C ASP A 150 64.98 -22.06 26.04
N ARG A 151 65.87 -22.64 26.84
CA ARG A 151 67.24 -23.03 26.53
C ARG A 151 67.17 -24.08 25.42
N TYR A 152 67.50 -23.73 24.18
CA TYR A 152 67.82 -24.74 23.16
C TYR A 152 69.28 -24.63 22.75
N GLU A 153 70.03 -25.63 23.21
CA GLU A 153 71.46 -25.78 23.08
C GLU A 153 71.88 -26.13 21.64
N ARG A 154 73.10 -25.70 21.34
CA ARG A 154 73.94 -25.91 20.14
C ARG A 154 73.69 -27.23 19.39
N ARG A 155 73.31 -27.15 18.11
CA ARG A 155 73.76 -28.12 17.07
C ARG A 155 74.36 -27.36 15.89
N PRO A 156 75.55 -27.76 15.41
CA PRO A 156 76.30 -27.02 14.40
C PRO A 156 75.73 -27.27 13.02
N ALA A 157 75.75 -26.22 12.19
CA ALA A 157 75.35 -26.20 10.79
C ALA A 157 73.86 -26.53 10.53
N HIS A 158 73.02 -25.51 10.47
CA HIS A 158 72.21 -25.16 9.29
C HIS A 158 71.18 -24.10 9.71
N HIS A 159 71.40 -22.88 9.20
CA HIS A 159 70.41 -21.87 8.81
C HIS A 159 69.52 -21.17 9.86
N MET A 160 69.86 -19.88 10.02
CA MET A 160 69.00 -18.69 10.03
C MET A 160 68.30 -18.22 11.32
N VAL A 161 68.99 -17.27 11.95
CA VAL A 161 68.58 -15.89 12.30
C VAL A 161 67.31 -15.71 13.16
N VAL A 162 67.58 -15.37 14.42
CA VAL A 162 66.71 -14.62 15.33
C VAL A 162 66.35 -13.26 14.70
N LYS A 163 65.06 -12.96 14.53
CA LYS A 163 64.53 -11.59 14.43
C LYS A 163 63.16 -11.56 15.12
N LEU A 164 63.13 -11.25 16.42
CA LEU A 164 62.97 -9.90 16.99
C LEU A 164 61.56 -9.34 16.72
N LEU A 165 60.73 -9.47 17.75
CA LEU A 165 59.54 -8.65 18.03
C LEU A 165 59.81 -7.17 17.71
N ARG A 166 59.11 -6.59 16.74
CA ARG A 166 58.87 -5.13 16.61
C ARG A 166 57.78 -4.84 15.58
N VAL A 167 56.54 -4.73 16.06
CA VAL A 167 55.56 -3.79 15.48
C VAL A 167 55.08 -2.90 16.63
N ILE A 168 55.96 -2.01 17.06
CA ILE A 168 55.55 -0.72 17.62
C ILE A 168 56.24 0.32 16.75
N ALA A 169 55.41 1.17 16.14
CA ALA A 169 55.69 2.46 15.51
C ALA A 169 57.15 2.72 15.09
N GLY A 170 57.36 2.66 13.77
CA GLY A 170 58.37 3.36 12.97
C GLY A 170 59.73 3.67 13.60
N VAL A 171 60.74 2.84 13.30
CA VAL A 171 62.12 3.28 12.97
C VAL A 171 62.76 2.20 12.07
N VAL A 172 63.27 2.61 10.92
CA VAL A 172 63.93 1.81 9.87
C VAL A 172 65.30 1.29 10.34
N PRO A 173 65.69 0.04 10.05
CA PRO A 173 67.10 -0.32 10.01
C PRO A 173 67.53 -0.90 8.65
N TYR A 174 68.38 -0.14 7.98
CA TYR A 174 69.19 -0.48 6.79
C TYR A 174 70.31 -1.47 7.18
N LEU A 175 70.58 -2.49 6.36
CA LEU A 175 71.71 -3.42 6.57
C LEU A 175 72.88 -3.05 5.65
N ILE A 176 73.99 -2.62 6.27
CA ILE A 176 75.31 -2.50 5.64
C ILE A 176 76.04 -3.83 5.87
N GLY A 177 76.48 -4.48 4.79
CA GLY A 177 77.38 -5.65 4.80
C GLY A 177 78.75 -5.30 4.20
N PRO A 178 79.82 -6.05 4.55
CA PRO A 178 81.21 -5.63 4.43
C PRO A 178 81.80 -5.74 3.01
N GLU A 179 82.91 -5.02 2.82
CA GLU A 179 83.58 -4.66 1.58
C GLU A 179 83.95 -5.80 0.61
N GLY A 180 83.71 -5.53 -0.67
CA GLY A 180 84.17 -6.25 -1.86
C GLY A 180 83.66 -5.51 -3.12
N ALA A 181 84.29 -4.38 -3.44
CA ALA A 181 83.91 -3.37 -4.45
C ALA A 181 83.93 -3.85 -5.93
N PRO A 182 83.72 -2.98 -6.95
CA PRO A 182 82.55 -2.13 -7.27
C PRO A 182 82.14 -2.24 -8.78
N ALA A 183 80.94 -1.79 -9.19
CA ALA A 183 80.72 -1.02 -10.44
C ALA A 183 79.23 -0.81 -10.79
N GLY A 184 78.90 0.41 -11.20
CA GLY A 184 77.69 0.80 -11.95
C GLY A 184 76.55 1.24 -11.03
N ASP A 185 76.49 2.49 -10.57
CA ASP A 185 76.13 3.70 -11.32
C ASP A 185 74.79 3.60 -12.07
N GLY A 186 73.90 4.55 -11.78
CA GLY A 186 72.82 4.93 -12.68
C GLY A 186 71.38 4.74 -12.17
N GLY A 187 70.73 5.85 -11.81
CA GLY A 187 69.30 6.05 -12.04
C GLY A 187 68.45 6.15 -10.77
N ARG A 188 68.44 7.32 -10.12
CA ARG A 188 67.45 8.41 -10.30
C ARG A 188 66.11 8.20 -9.59
N ILE A 189 65.99 8.97 -8.52
CA ILE A 189 64.82 9.67 -7.96
C ILE A 189 63.72 10.10 -8.93
N GLY A 190 62.50 10.18 -8.38
CA GLY A 190 61.36 10.98 -8.85
C GLY A 190 60.16 10.11 -9.23
N TYR A 191 58.94 10.31 -8.72
CA TYR A 191 58.35 11.28 -7.78
C TYR A 191 57.23 10.54 -7.02
#